data_AF-A0A7J3BEY3-F1
#
_entry.id   AF-A0A7J3BEY3-F1
#
_cell.length_a   1.000
_cell.length_b   1.000
_cell.length_c   1.000
_cell.angle_alpha   90.00
_cell.angle_beta   90.00
_cell.angle_gamma   90.00
#
_symmetry.space_group_name_H-M   'P 1'
#
loop_
_entity.id
_entity.type
_entity.pdbx_description
1 polymer ?
#
loop_
_entity_poly.entity_id
_entity_poly.type
_entity_poly.pdbx_seq_one_letter_code
_entity_poly.pdbx_strand_id
1 'polypeptide(L)'
;MEDLKRHYSEPLVRREIAAYARGRWVGIHCASTSGAGRPLLIRYLWRRHPLRISSEEDAVKLFQLFERLGPRAFYGTANLYARLEAAEDVADLGNVVGCTPTWDVDNVPEAWKATIAAVKEIVSFLDSEGVRRSVYVKWSGRGCHVHLHERAFSKEVLRRFSAFDIGYAVVEYVNSRLAERFLRIAGEYAGNALRVDNEMDVQRLFTCPLSLHKELDRVCVCIAVEDLDRFTPEWTAVGAYRHYEGWNRWEEGEGDSIAAKACAAIGPSPSRPRLRLRRHRPLGEQI
;
A
#
# COMPACT_ATOMS: atom_id res chain seq x y z
N MET A 1 23.69 11.51 -0.55
CA MET A 1 23.78 10.41 -1.55
C MET A 1 24.48 9.19 -0.97
N GLU A 2 25.55 9.38 -0.20
CA GLU A 2 26.27 8.28 0.47
C GLU A 2 25.43 7.58 1.55
N ASP A 3 24.72 8.34 2.40
CA ASP A 3 23.79 7.77 3.40
C ASP A 3 22.65 6.95 2.76
N LEU A 4 22.19 7.37 1.58
CA LEU A 4 21.13 6.68 0.85
C LEU A 4 21.62 5.35 0.26
N LYS A 5 22.83 5.33 -0.31
CA LYS A 5 23.46 4.09 -0.77
C LYS A 5 23.73 3.14 0.40
N ARG A 6 24.18 3.67 1.53
CA ARG A 6 24.41 2.90 2.76
C ARG A 6 23.11 2.28 3.27
N HIS A 7 22.03 3.06 3.33
CA HIS A 7 20.71 2.57 3.75
C HIS A 7 20.23 1.41 2.86
N TYR A 8 20.25 1.58 1.54
CA TYR A 8 19.79 0.53 0.62
C TYR A 8 20.76 -0.65 0.45
N SER A 9 21.99 -0.58 0.98
CA SER A 9 22.90 -1.72 1.04
C SER A 9 22.69 -2.60 2.28
N GLU A 10 21.96 -2.13 3.29
CA GLU A 10 21.62 -2.92 4.47
C GLU A 10 20.80 -4.17 4.09
N PRO A 11 21.19 -5.39 4.53
CA PRO A 11 20.45 -6.61 4.22
C PRO A 11 18.99 -6.57 4.69
N LEU A 12 18.75 -6.03 5.89
CA LEU A 12 17.39 -5.88 6.43
C LEU A 12 16.52 -5.02 5.49
N VAL A 13 17.01 -3.85 5.07
CA VAL A 13 16.29 -2.95 4.15
C VAL A 13 15.92 -3.66 2.84
N ARG A 14 16.87 -4.38 2.24
CA ARG A 14 16.63 -5.12 0.99
C ARG A 14 15.60 -6.24 1.17
N ARG A 15 15.68 -6.97 2.28
CA ARG A 15 14.73 -8.03 2.62
C ARG A 15 13.32 -7.48 2.77
N GLU A 16 13.15 -6.39 3.50
CA GLU A 16 11.83 -5.78 3.74
C GLU A 16 11.20 -5.23 2.45
N ILE A 17 11.99 -4.57 1.61
CA ILE A 17 11.54 -4.09 0.30
C ILE A 17 11.11 -5.25 -0.58
N ALA A 18 11.92 -6.31 -0.67
CA ALA A 18 11.61 -7.47 -1.49
C ALA A 18 10.40 -8.26 -0.96
N ALA A 19 10.25 -8.37 0.37
CA ALA A 19 9.12 -9.04 1.00
C ALA A 19 7.80 -8.34 0.66
N TYR A 20 7.75 -7.01 0.77
CA TYR A 20 6.56 -6.24 0.40
C TYR A 20 6.34 -6.25 -1.11
N ALA A 21 7.36 -5.97 -1.92
CA ALA A 21 7.22 -5.80 -3.37
C ALA A 21 6.89 -7.10 -4.14
N ARG A 22 7.10 -8.27 -3.55
CA ARG A 22 6.88 -9.56 -4.21
C ARG A 22 5.45 -9.69 -4.73
N GLY A 23 5.33 -10.01 -6.02
CA GLY A 23 4.03 -10.17 -6.71
C GLY A 23 3.29 -8.87 -6.99
N ARG A 24 3.87 -7.71 -6.63
CA ARG A 24 3.30 -6.38 -6.88
C ARG A 24 4.00 -5.73 -8.06
N TRP A 25 3.26 -4.88 -8.77
CA TRP A 25 3.86 -3.94 -9.71
C TRP A 25 4.59 -2.84 -8.94
N VAL A 26 5.87 -2.64 -9.25
CA VAL A 26 6.79 -1.76 -8.53
C VAL A 26 6.88 -0.38 -9.18
N GLY A 27 6.99 0.65 -8.33
CA GLY A 27 7.38 2.00 -8.73
C GLY A 27 8.67 2.42 -8.01
N ILE A 28 9.56 3.14 -8.70
CA ILE A 28 10.76 3.72 -8.11
C ILE A 28 10.73 5.22 -8.36
N HIS A 29 10.65 6.00 -7.29
CA HIS A 29 10.78 7.44 -7.35
C HIS A 29 12.26 7.82 -7.34
N CYS A 30 12.64 8.68 -8.28
CA CYS A 30 14.00 9.16 -8.49
C CYS A 30 14.09 10.65 -8.13
N ALA A 31 15.25 11.08 -7.63
CA ALA A 31 15.53 12.48 -7.30
C ALA A 31 15.61 13.36 -8.55
N SER A 32 16.04 12.79 -9.69
CA SER A 32 15.98 13.49 -10.97
C SER A 32 14.55 13.81 -11.37
N THR A 33 14.35 14.99 -11.95
CA THR A 33 13.08 15.41 -12.54
C THR A 33 13.05 15.11 -14.03
N SER A 34 11.85 14.92 -14.57
CA SER A 34 11.63 14.92 -16.02
C SER A 34 11.90 16.31 -16.62
N GLY A 35 11.97 16.40 -17.96
CA GLY A 35 12.15 17.68 -18.66
C GLY A 35 11.06 18.73 -18.38
N ALA A 36 9.92 18.32 -17.80
CA ALA A 36 8.83 19.19 -17.35
C ALA A 36 8.92 19.56 -15.85
N GLY A 37 10.05 19.31 -15.18
CA GLY A 37 10.27 19.62 -13.76
C GLY A 37 9.53 18.72 -12.78
N ARG A 38 8.83 17.67 -13.24
CA ARG A 38 8.11 16.73 -12.38
C ARG A 38 9.03 15.63 -11.86
N PRO A 39 8.90 15.19 -10.60
CA PRO A 39 9.67 14.06 -10.07
C PRO A 39 9.49 12.80 -10.93
N LEU A 40 10.58 12.07 -11.17
CA LEU A 40 10.55 10.89 -12.03
C LEU A 40 10.09 9.65 -11.25
N LEU A 41 8.98 9.06 -11.67
CA LEU A 41 8.49 7.77 -11.16
C LEU A 41 8.63 6.70 -12.24
N ILE A 42 9.60 5.81 -12.08
CA ILE A 42 9.86 4.71 -13.00
C ILE A 42 8.99 3.53 -12.61
N ARG A 43 8.20 3.01 -13.55
CA ARG A 43 7.32 1.84 -13.33
C ARG A 43 7.51 0.74 -14.38
N TYR A 44 8.30 1.02 -15.41
CA TYR A 44 8.51 0.11 -16.53
C TYR A 44 9.98 0.13 -16.96
N LEU A 45 10.45 -1.02 -17.44
CA LEU A 45 11.69 -1.17 -18.19
C LEU A 45 11.45 -0.94 -19.68
N TRP A 46 12.48 -1.22 -20.48
CA TRP A 46 12.41 -1.26 -21.94
C TRP A 46 11.17 -2.05 -22.43
N ARG A 47 10.59 -1.66 -23.57
CA ARG A 47 9.37 -2.28 -24.15
C ARG A 47 8.16 -2.33 -23.21
N ARG A 48 8.10 -1.44 -22.21
CA ARG A 48 7.00 -1.36 -21.23
C ARG A 48 6.82 -2.64 -20.39
N HIS A 49 7.91 -3.36 -20.12
CA HIS A 49 7.90 -4.45 -19.15
C HIS A 49 7.71 -3.88 -17.73
N PRO A 50 6.68 -4.27 -16.96
CA PRO A 50 6.46 -3.76 -15.61
C PRO A 50 7.65 -4.03 -14.68
N LEU A 51 7.99 -3.06 -13.82
CA LEU A 51 8.99 -3.30 -12.78
C LEU A 51 8.46 -4.29 -11.73
N ARG A 52 9.35 -5.18 -11.30
CA ARG A 52 9.09 -6.18 -10.25
C ARG A 52 10.34 -6.37 -9.39
N ILE A 53 10.14 -6.67 -8.11
CA ILE A 53 11.19 -7.07 -7.17
C ILE A 53 10.70 -8.34 -6.49
N SER A 54 11.35 -9.47 -6.75
CA SER A 54 10.98 -10.77 -6.15
C SER A 54 11.99 -11.24 -5.10
N SER A 55 13.21 -10.70 -5.15
CA SER A 55 14.31 -10.99 -4.22
C SER A 55 15.11 -9.74 -3.84
N GLU A 56 16.01 -9.88 -2.86
CA GLU A 56 16.93 -8.82 -2.45
C GLU A 56 17.86 -8.39 -3.59
N GLU A 57 18.28 -9.33 -4.44
CA GLU A 57 19.14 -9.06 -5.60
C GLU A 57 18.43 -8.21 -6.64
N ASP A 58 17.12 -8.40 -6.85
CA ASP A 58 16.35 -7.55 -7.74
C ASP A 58 16.32 -6.09 -7.25
N ALA A 59 16.16 -5.88 -5.94
CA ALA A 59 16.19 -4.55 -5.35
C ALA A 59 17.56 -3.88 -5.58
N VAL A 60 18.66 -4.61 -5.38
CA VAL A 60 20.03 -4.13 -5.67
C VAL A 60 20.21 -3.79 -7.15
N LYS A 61 19.82 -4.70 -8.05
CA LYS A 61 19.95 -4.51 -9.50
C LYS A 61 19.19 -3.28 -9.97
N LEU A 62 17.95 -3.08 -9.51
CA LEU A 62 17.16 -1.90 -9.90
C LEU A 62 17.73 -0.61 -9.32
N PHE A 63 18.22 -0.64 -8.07
CA PHE A 63 18.89 0.51 -7.46
C PHE A 63 20.13 0.92 -8.29
N GLN A 64 20.97 -0.04 -8.68
CA GLN A 64 22.15 0.20 -9.51
C GLN A 64 21.78 0.64 -10.93
N LEU A 65 20.80 -0.02 -11.55
CA LEU A 65 20.35 0.30 -12.91
C LEU A 65 19.90 1.75 -13.03
N PHE A 66 19.23 2.28 -12.00
CA PHE A 66 18.74 3.65 -11.99
C PHE A 66 19.61 4.63 -11.22
N GLU A 67 20.83 4.25 -10.80
CA GLU A 67 21.71 5.05 -9.93
C GLU A 67 21.90 6.48 -10.44
N ARG A 68 22.07 6.66 -11.77
CA ARG A 68 22.23 7.98 -12.40
C ARG A 68 21.01 8.91 -12.26
N LEU A 69 19.84 8.33 -12.01
CA LEU A 69 18.58 9.05 -11.78
C LEU A 69 18.34 9.32 -10.28
N GLY A 70 19.19 8.77 -9.40
CA GLY A 70 19.08 8.92 -7.95
C GLY A 70 17.82 8.25 -7.38
N PRO A 71 17.69 6.92 -7.43
CA PRO A 71 16.53 6.21 -6.90
C PRO A 71 16.43 6.47 -5.40
N ARG A 72 15.27 6.94 -4.96
CA ARG A 72 15.05 7.42 -3.59
C ARG A 72 14.03 6.61 -2.83
N ALA A 73 12.91 6.27 -3.45
CA ALA A 73 11.82 5.56 -2.79
C ALA A 73 11.30 4.43 -3.67
N PHE A 74 11.04 3.28 -3.05
CA PHE A 74 10.48 2.07 -3.64
C PHE A 74 9.04 1.93 -3.19
N TYR A 75 8.17 1.61 -4.15
CA TYR A 75 6.75 1.43 -3.94
C TYR A 75 6.31 0.10 -4.49
N GLY A 76 5.35 -0.52 -3.82
CA GLY A 76 4.56 -1.64 -4.34
C GLY A 76 3.11 -1.23 -4.48
N THR A 77 2.44 -1.76 -5.49
CA THR A 77 1.00 -1.59 -5.64
C THR A 77 0.22 -2.25 -4.50
N ALA A 78 -1.01 -1.80 -4.24
CA ALA A 78 -1.91 -2.50 -3.32
C ALA A 78 -2.33 -3.89 -3.85
N ASN A 79 -2.29 -4.07 -5.17
CA ASN A 79 -2.67 -5.29 -5.87
C ASN A 79 -1.49 -6.25 -6.05
N LEU A 80 -1.79 -7.54 -5.94
CA LEU A 80 -0.91 -8.63 -6.36
C LEU A 80 -1.42 -9.20 -7.67
N TYR A 81 -0.48 -9.54 -8.55
CA TYR A 81 -0.76 -9.96 -9.91
C TYR A 81 -0.30 -11.40 -10.13
N ALA A 82 -1.07 -12.20 -10.86
CA ALA A 82 -0.64 -13.54 -11.28
C ALA A 82 0.55 -13.47 -12.24
N ARG A 83 0.53 -12.45 -13.12
CA ARG A 83 1.53 -12.21 -14.17
C ARG A 83 1.93 -10.74 -14.21
N LEU A 84 3.21 -10.46 -14.44
CA LEU A 84 3.76 -9.10 -14.60
C LEU A 84 4.86 -9.12 -15.68
N GLU A 85 4.45 -9.33 -16.92
CA GLU A 85 5.33 -9.43 -18.08
C GLU A 85 5.09 -8.32 -19.10
N ALA A 86 3.88 -7.77 -19.18
CA ALA A 86 3.54 -6.69 -20.11
C ALA A 86 2.69 -5.60 -19.44
N ALA A 87 2.57 -4.43 -20.08
CA ALA A 87 1.80 -3.31 -19.51
C ALA A 87 0.30 -3.60 -19.42
N GLU A 88 -0.20 -4.53 -20.22
CA GLU A 88 -1.59 -4.97 -20.22
C GLU A 88 -1.90 -5.77 -18.94
N ASP A 89 -0.93 -6.49 -18.39
CA ASP A 89 -1.10 -7.31 -17.19
C ASP A 89 -1.48 -6.45 -15.97
N VAL A 90 -1.00 -5.20 -15.89
CA VAL A 90 -1.31 -4.31 -14.76
C VAL A 90 -2.67 -3.63 -14.89
N ALA A 91 -3.26 -3.63 -16.09
CA ALA A 91 -4.57 -3.04 -16.37
C ALA A 91 -5.71 -4.06 -16.27
N ASP A 92 -5.40 -5.35 -16.37
CA ASP A 92 -6.38 -6.43 -16.28
C ASP A 92 -6.73 -6.75 -14.81
N LEU A 93 -7.96 -6.42 -14.41
CA LEU A 93 -8.48 -6.79 -13.09
C LEU A 93 -8.61 -8.31 -12.90
N GLY A 94 -8.75 -9.09 -13.97
CA GLY A 94 -8.74 -10.56 -13.91
C GLY A 94 -7.38 -11.14 -13.53
N ASN A 95 -6.31 -10.38 -13.73
CA ASN A 95 -4.95 -10.74 -13.34
C ASN A 95 -4.64 -10.40 -11.87
N VAL A 96 -5.51 -9.65 -11.18
CA VAL A 96 -5.36 -9.31 -9.77
C VAL A 96 -5.79 -10.49 -8.89
N VAL A 97 -4.83 -11.15 -8.26
CA VAL A 97 -5.03 -12.35 -7.42
C VAL A 97 -5.13 -12.04 -5.92
N GLY A 98 -4.80 -10.82 -5.53
CA GLY A 98 -4.87 -10.35 -4.15
C GLY A 98 -4.86 -8.83 -4.13
N CYS A 99 -5.42 -8.25 -3.08
CA CYS A 99 -5.43 -6.81 -2.84
C CYS A 99 -5.24 -6.59 -1.35
N THR A 100 -4.34 -5.69 -0.96
CA THR A 100 -4.09 -5.31 0.43
C THR A 100 -4.98 -4.10 0.78
N PRO A 101 -6.14 -4.26 1.45
CA PRO A 101 -6.92 -3.13 1.96
C PRO A 101 -6.00 -2.20 2.77
N THR A 102 -6.04 -0.91 2.44
CA THR A 102 -5.15 0.08 3.03
C THR A 102 -5.92 1.35 3.37
N TRP A 103 -5.84 1.77 4.63
CA TRP A 103 -6.32 3.07 5.09
C TRP A 103 -5.16 4.04 5.08
N ASP A 104 -5.28 5.15 4.34
CA ASP A 104 -4.28 6.22 4.39
C ASP A 104 -4.72 7.28 5.40
N VAL A 105 -3.96 7.40 6.50
CA VAL A 105 -4.23 8.33 7.59
C VAL A 105 -3.23 9.48 7.48
N ASP A 106 -3.71 10.58 6.90
CA ASP A 106 -2.93 11.77 6.62
C ASP A 106 -3.24 12.90 7.60
N ASN A 107 -2.21 13.65 7.96
CA ASN A 107 -2.33 14.84 8.80
C ASN A 107 -1.11 15.76 8.61
N VAL A 108 -1.13 16.91 9.28
CA VAL A 108 0.09 17.72 9.48
C VAL A 108 1.07 16.97 10.40
N PRO A 109 2.39 16.96 10.12
CA PRO A 109 3.35 16.17 10.88
C PRO A 109 3.36 16.43 12.40
N GLU A 110 3.09 17.67 12.81
CA GLU A 110 3.07 18.09 14.21
C GLU A 110 1.89 17.45 14.98
N ALA A 111 0.82 17.10 14.28
CA ALA A 111 -0.38 16.47 14.84
C ALA A 111 -0.34 14.93 14.74
N TRP A 112 0.84 14.31 14.67
CA TRP A 112 1.02 12.86 14.54
C TRP A 112 0.28 12.05 15.62
N LYS A 113 0.07 12.60 16.82
CA LYS A 113 -0.71 11.94 17.87
C LYS A 113 -2.16 11.69 17.45
N ALA A 114 -2.75 12.61 16.69
CA ALA A 114 -4.09 12.44 16.12
C ALA A 114 -4.10 11.32 15.07
N THR A 115 -3.05 11.25 14.24
CA THR A 115 -2.85 10.16 13.27
C THR A 115 -2.81 8.81 13.99
N ILE A 116 -2.02 8.68 15.06
CA ILE A 116 -1.95 7.45 15.85
C ILE A 116 -3.29 7.14 16.53
N ALA A 117 -4.01 8.14 17.04
CA ALA A 117 -5.35 7.93 17.61
C ALA A 117 -6.32 7.34 16.58
N ALA A 118 -6.35 7.87 15.35
CA ALA A 118 -7.20 7.34 14.28
C ALA A 118 -6.78 5.92 13.86
N VAL A 119 -5.48 5.65 13.77
CA VAL A 119 -4.95 4.30 13.53
C VAL A 119 -5.41 3.31 14.60
N LYS A 120 -5.38 3.71 15.88
CA LYS A 120 -5.86 2.86 16.99
C LYS A 120 -7.35 2.54 16.87
N GLU A 121 -8.17 3.49 16.44
CA GLU A 121 -9.61 3.24 16.18
C GLU A 121 -9.82 2.22 15.05
N ILE A 122 -9.06 2.33 13.96
CA ILE A 122 -9.12 1.37 12.84
C ILE A 122 -8.71 -0.02 13.32
N VAL A 123 -7.56 -0.13 13.99
CA VAL A 123 -7.05 -1.41 14.49
C VAL A 123 -8.01 -2.04 15.51
N SER A 124 -8.55 -1.25 16.44
CA SER A 124 -9.54 -1.74 17.42
C SER A 124 -10.83 -2.19 16.75
N PHE A 125 -11.27 -1.54 15.68
CA PHE A 125 -12.45 -1.96 14.93
C PHE A 125 -12.20 -3.30 14.22
N LEU A 126 -11.06 -3.43 13.53
CA LEU A 126 -10.67 -4.67 12.86
C LEU A 126 -10.56 -5.83 13.86
N ASP A 127 -9.96 -5.59 15.03
CA ASP A 127 -9.90 -6.55 16.13
C ASP A 127 -11.32 -7.01 16.54
N SER A 128 -12.25 -6.06 16.73
CA SER A 128 -13.64 -6.38 17.08
C SER A 128 -14.39 -7.19 16.00
N GLU A 129 -13.92 -7.13 14.75
CA GLU A 129 -14.40 -7.94 13.62
C GLU A 129 -13.65 -9.28 13.49
N GLY A 130 -12.77 -9.61 14.44
CA GLY A 130 -11.99 -10.84 14.49
C GLY A 130 -10.68 -10.80 13.71
N VAL A 131 -10.28 -9.63 13.20
CA VAL A 131 -9.09 -9.44 12.37
C VAL A 131 -7.95 -8.86 13.19
N ARG A 132 -7.01 -9.71 13.62
CA ARG A 132 -5.92 -9.35 14.54
C ARG A 132 -4.54 -9.62 13.96
N ARG A 133 -4.31 -10.84 13.47
CA ARG A 133 -2.99 -11.34 13.07
C ARG A 133 -2.51 -10.79 11.74
N SER A 134 -3.45 -10.45 10.87
CA SER A 134 -3.18 -9.97 9.51
C SER A 134 -3.16 -8.45 9.38
N VAL A 135 -3.26 -7.69 10.48
CA VAL A 135 -3.20 -6.22 10.47
C VAL A 135 -1.77 -5.76 10.72
N TYR A 136 -1.29 -4.81 9.93
CA TYR A 136 -0.04 -4.13 10.20
C TYR A 136 -0.13 -2.65 9.92
N VAL A 137 0.70 -1.88 10.63
CA VAL A 137 0.74 -0.42 10.55
C VAL A 137 2.10 0.00 10.03
N LYS A 138 2.13 0.99 9.13
CA LYS A 138 3.38 1.66 8.73
C LYS A 138 3.29 3.17 8.83
N TRP A 139 4.38 3.79 9.23
CA TRP A 139 4.55 5.24 9.11
C TRP A 139 5.32 5.53 7.84
N SER A 140 4.69 6.17 6.86
CA SER A 140 5.27 6.38 5.51
C SER A 140 6.13 7.64 5.41
N GLY A 141 6.13 8.47 6.45
CA GLY A 141 6.96 9.67 6.59
C GLY A 141 6.15 10.85 7.12
N ARG A 142 5.06 11.19 6.46
CA ARG A 142 4.11 12.25 6.89
C ARG A 142 2.80 11.72 7.45
N GLY A 143 2.39 10.54 7.02
CA GLY A 143 1.16 9.88 7.45
C GLY A 143 1.43 8.45 7.90
N CYS A 144 0.35 7.79 8.28
CA CYS A 144 0.36 6.41 8.72
C CYS A 144 -0.63 5.60 7.91
N HIS A 145 -0.23 4.41 7.48
CA HIS A 145 -1.13 3.52 6.75
C HIS A 145 -1.42 2.30 7.60
N VAL A 146 -2.69 1.95 7.72
CA VAL A 146 -3.11 0.65 8.26
C VAL A 146 -3.35 -0.27 7.09
N HIS A 147 -2.83 -1.48 7.16
CA HIS A 147 -2.95 -2.48 6.12
C HIS A 147 -3.57 -3.75 6.69
N LEU A 148 -4.46 -4.37 5.91
CA LEU A 148 -4.89 -5.74 6.11
C LEU A 148 -4.22 -6.63 5.05
N HIS A 149 -3.43 -7.60 5.51
CA HIS A 149 -2.67 -8.49 4.64
C HIS A 149 -3.61 -9.23 3.68
N GLU A 150 -3.31 -9.20 2.39
CA GLU A 150 -4.15 -9.74 1.31
C GLU A 150 -4.42 -11.26 1.44
N ARG A 151 -3.53 -11.98 2.11
CA ARG A 151 -3.67 -13.41 2.38
C ARG A 151 -4.60 -13.73 3.56
N ALA A 152 -5.13 -12.72 4.23
CA ALA A 152 -6.20 -12.91 5.21
C ALA A 152 -7.50 -13.39 4.57
N PHE A 153 -7.67 -13.16 3.27
CA PHE A 153 -8.84 -13.57 2.50
C PHE A 153 -8.63 -14.95 1.92
N SER A 154 -9.52 -15.88 2.23
CA SER A 154 -9.46 -17.25 1.72
C SER A 154 -9.74 -17.32 0.22
N LYS A 155 -9.34 -18.43 -0.40
CA LYS A 155 -9.75 -18.75 -1.77
C LYS A 155 -11.26 -18.83 -1.94
N GLU A 156 -12.02 -19.12 -0.88
CA GLU A 156 -13.48 -19.19 -0.95
C GLU A 156 -14.09 -17.80 -1.15
N VAL A 157 -13.68 -16.80 -0.36
CA VAL A 157 -14.19 -15.43 -0.51
C VAL A 157 -13.72 -14.79 -1.82
N LEU A 158 -12.48 -15.06 -2.24
CA LEU A 158 -11.91 -14.56 -3.50
C LEU A 158 -12.56 -15.16 -4.77
N ARG A 159 -13.28 -16.28 -4.65
CA ARG A 159 -14.12 -16.81 -5.74
C ARG A 159 -15.46 -16.11 -5.85
N ARG A 160 -15.94 -15.51 -4.77
CA ARG A 160 -17.23 -14.81 -4.70
C ARG A 160 -17.10 -13.33 -5.04
N PHE A 161 -16.01 -12.71 -4.60
CA PHE A 161 -15.74 -11.28 -4.79
C PHE A 161 -14.36 -11.09 -5.40
N SER A 162 -14.23 -10.10 -6.29
CA SER A 162 -12.92 -9.71 -6.81
C SER A 162 -12.02 -9.22 -5.67
N ALA A 163 -10.74 -9.60 -5.68
CA ALA A 163 -9.77 -9.13 -4.70
C ALA A 163 -9.75 -7.60 -4.59
N PHE A 164 -9.82 -6.89 -5.73
CA PHE A 164 -9.84 -5.43 -5.75
C PHE A 164 -11.10 -4.85 -5.08
N ASP A 165 -12.27 -5.45 -5.30
CA ASP A 165 -13.51 -5.01 -4.64
C ASP A 165 -13.47 -5.26 -3.15
N ILE A 166 -12.91 -6.40 -2.70
CA ILE A 166 -12.71 -6.65 -1.27
C ILE A 166 -11.83 -5.54 -0.69
N GLY A 167 -10.70 -5.24 -1.34
CA GLY A 167 -9.78 -4.18 -0.93
C GLY A 167 -10.47 -2.83 -0.76
N TYR A 168 -11.25 -2.40 -1.77
CA TYR A 168 -12.00 -1.15 -1.72
C TYR A 168 -13.12 -1.17 -0.66
N ALA A 169 -13.97 -2.20 -0.69
CA ALA A 169 -15.18 -2.27 0.12
C ALA A 169 -14.85 -2.36 1.60
N VAL A 170 -13.82 -3.12 2.00
CA VAL A 170 -13.40 -3.23 3.41
C VAL A 170 -12.96 -1.87 3.94
N VAL A 171 -12.17 -1.11 3.17
CA VAL A 171 -11.71 0.23 3.60
C VAL A 171 -12.89 1.18 3.74
N GLU A 172 -13.78 1.26 2.75
CA GLU A 172 -15.01 2.08 2.81
C GLU A 172 -15.92 1.68 3.97
N TYR A 173 -16.10 0.37 4.18
CA TYR A 173 -16.94 -0.14 5.25
C TYR A 173 -16.43 0.34 6.61
N VAL A 174 -15.13 0.16 6.88
CA VAL A 174 -14.53 0.62 8.15
C VAL A 174 -14.61 2.15 8.27
N ASN A 175 -14.32 2.89 7.20
CA ASN A 175 -14.44 4.36 7.20
C ASN A 175 -15.86 4.82 7.55
N SER A 176 -16.88 4.19 6.97
CA SER A 176 -18.28 4.52 7.25
C SER A 176 -18.68 4.25 8.70
N ARG A 177 -18.10 3.22 9.34
CA ARG A 177 -18.37 2.85 10.73
C ARG A 177 -17.63 3.73 11.74
N LEU A 178 -16.49 4.30 11.34
CA LEU A 178 -15.63 5.10 12.21
C LEU A 178 -15.70 6.60 11.96
N ALA A 179 -16.51 7.06 11.00
CA ALA A 179 -16.63 8.47 10.62
C ALA A 179 -16.81 9.43 11.81
N GLU A 180 -17.75 9.13 12.73
CA GLU A 180 -17.98 9.96 13.92
C GLU A 180 -16.76 9.96 14.87
N ARG A 181 -16.02 8.85 14.97
CA ARG A 181 -14.81 8.78 15.81
C ARG A 181 -13.69 9.62 15.20
N PHE A 182 -13.50 9.57 13.89
CA PHE A 182 -12.51 10.39 13.20
C PHE A 182 -12.82 11.88 13.32
N LEU A 183 -14.09 12.29 13.22
CA LEU A 183 -14.50 13.68 13.43
C LEU A 183 -14.18 14.17 14.85
N ARG A 184 -14.42 13.35 15.88
CA ARG A 184 -14.07 13.69 17.26
C ARG A 184 -12.55 13.88 17.43
N ILE A 185 -11.75 12.93 16.93
CA ILE A 185 -10.29 13.04 17.00
C ILE A 185 -9.78 14.29 16.26
N ALA A 186 -10.34 14.59 15.09
CA ALA A 186 -9.98 15.76 14.31
C ALA A 186 -10.26 17.07 15.06
N GLY A 187 -11.39 17.14 15.77
CA GLY A 187 -11.76 18.29 16.60
C GLY A 187 -10.88 18.46 17.84
N GLU A 188 -10.46 17.36 18.48
CA GLU A 188 -9.64 17.38 19.70
C GLU A 188 -8.17 17.73 19.44
N TYR A 189 -7.59 17.22 18.34
CA TYR A 189 -6.13 17.22 18.16
C TYR A 189 -5.60 17.93 16.91
N ALA A 190 -6.43 18.17 15.90
CA ALA A 190 -5.91 18.46 14.56
C ALA A 190 -6.60 19.59 13.79
N GLY A 191 -7.54 20.33 14.40
CA GLY A 191 -8.19 21.48 13.75
C GLY A 191 -8.81 21.16 12.38
N ASN A 192 -9.31 19.93 12.21
CA ASN A 192 -9.88 19.38 10.96
C ASN A 192 -8.88 18.98 9.85
N ALA A 193 -7.57 18.94 10.10
CA ALA A 193 -6.58 18.51 9.10
C ALA A 193 -6.44 16.98 8.95
N LEU A 194 -6.92 16.21 9.94
CA LEU A 194 -6.89 14.76 9.93
C LEU A 194 -7.81 14.21 8.82
N ARG A 195 -7.26 13.34 7.98
CA ARG A 195 -7.99 12.62 6.93
C ARG A 195 -7.72 11.13 7.04
N VAL A 196 -8.77 10.34 6.87
CA VAL A 196 -8.69 8.89 6.73
C VAL A 196 -9.33 8.56 5.39
N ASP A 197 -8.50 8.33 4.39
CA ASP A 197 -8.93 8.22 3.01
C ASP A 197 -8.86 6.77 2.52
N ASN A 198 -9.80 6.43 1.64
CA ASN A 198 -9.73 5.22 0.85
C ASN A 198 -9.11 5.55 -0.50
N GLU A 199 -7.83 5.23 -0.62
CA GLU A 199 -7.09 5.47 -1.85
C GLU A 199 -7.00 4.24 -2.75
N MET A 200 -7.84 3.22 -2.51
CA MET A 200 -7.81 1.99 -3.28
C MET A 200 -8.17 2.27 -4.74
N ASP A 201 -7.14 2.23 -5.58
CA ASP A 201 -7.18 2.36 -7.02
C ASP A 201 -6.40 1.20 -7.64
N VAL A 202 -6.76 0.83 -8.88
CA VAL A 202 -6.17 -0.30 -9.61
C VAL A 202 -4.64 -0.20 -9.67
N GLN A 203 -4.10 1.02 -9.69
CA GLN A 203 -2.67 1.28 -9.81
C GLN A 203 -2.08 1.99 -8.59
N ARG A 204 -2.80 2.06 -7.46
CA ARG A 204 -2.34 2.75 -6.24
C ARG A 204 -1.04 2.16 -5.75
N LEU A 205 -0.06 3.03 -5.50
CA LEU A 205 1.27 2.71 -5.00
C LEU A 205 1.38 3.10 -3.54
N PHE A 206 2.01 2.23 -2.76
CA PHE A 206 2.31 2.47 -1.37
C PHE A 206 3.78 2.19 -1.08
N THR A 207 4.40 3.01 -0.24
CA THR A 207 5.84 2.93 0.08
C THR A 207 6.15 1.56 0.68
N CYS A 208 7.18 0.90 0.15
CA CYS A 208 7.69 -0.34 0.73
C CYS A 208 8.24 -0.06 2.15
N PRO A 209 8.08 -0.99 3.10
CA PRO A 209 8.75 -0.91 4.39
C PRO A 209 10.26 -0.76 4.20
N LEU A 210 10.86 0.03 5.09
CA LEU A 210 12.24 0.48 5.08
C LEU A 210 12.69 1.26 3.82
N SER A 211 11.81 1.62 2.90
CA SER A 211 12.16 2.59 1.87
C SER A 211 12.13 4.02 2.42
N LEU A 212 12.99 4.91 1.90
CA LEU A 212 12.93 6.33 2.24
C LEU A 212 11.68 7.00 1.65
N HIS A 213 11.21 8.05 2.31
CA HIS A 213 10.22 8.96 1.74
C HIS A 213 10.80 9.71 0.52
N LYS A 214 9.95 10.01 -0.47
CA LYS A 214 10.33 10.68 -1.74
C LYS A 214 10.99 12.05 -1.63
N GLU A 215 10.95 12.68 -0.46
CA GLU A 215 11.33 14.09 -0.23
C GLU A 215 12.01 14.23 1.14
N LEU A 216 11.35 13.76 2.20
CA LEU A 216 11.89 13.76 3.55
C LEU A 216 13.00 12.71 3.73
N ASP A 217 14.01 13.02 4.53
CA ASP A 217 15.02 12.05 5.00
C ASP A 217 14.46 11.19 6.15
N ARG A 218 13.36 10.48 5.87
CA ARG A 218 12.67 9.58 6.79
C ARG A 218 12.50 8.21 6.15
N VAL A 219 12.60 7.17 6.96
CA VAL A 219 12.43 5.76 6.60
C VAL A 219 10.98 5.35 6.88
N CYS A 220 10.37 4.65 5.93
CA CYS A 220 9.06 4.03 6.13
C CYS A 220 9.20 2.87 7.12
N VAL A 221 8.65 2.98 8.33
CA VAL A 221 8.79 1.92 9.36
C VAL A 221 7.46 1.24 9.63
N CYS A 222 7.50 -0.08 9.85
CA CYS A 222 6.36 -0.81 10.38
C CYS A 222 6.37 -0.71 11.90
N ILE A 223 5.19 -0.54 12.50
CA ILE A 223 4.99 -0.38 13.93
C ILE A 223 4.17 -1.57 14.41
N ALA A 224 4.62 -2.26 15.46
CA ALA A 224 3.82 -3.29 16.10
C ALA A 224 2.57 -2.64 16.72
N VAL A 225 1.42 -3.30 16.64
CA VAL A 225 0.14 -2.75 17.13
C VAL A 225 0.25 -2.39 18.62
N GLU A 226 0.96 -3.21 19.40
CA GLU A 226 1.18 -3.05 20.83
C GLU A 226 2.11 -1.88 21.18
N ASP A 227 2.88 -1.39 20.20
CA ASP A 227 3.82 -0.29 20.35
C ASP A 227 3.26 1.06 19.85
N LEU A 228 2.00 1.11 19.36
CA LEU A 228 1.40 2.35 18.84
C LEU A 228 1.42 3.50 19.87
N ASP A 229 1.18 3.21 21.14
CA ASP A 229 1.22 4.21 22.22
C ASP A 229 2.63 4.75 22.54
N ARG A 230 3.67 4.04 22.08
CA ARG A 230 5.08 4.40 22.28
C ARG A 230 5.70 5.02 21.05
N PHE A 231 5.00 5.00 19.92
CA PHE A 231 5.51 5.53 18.68
C PHE A 231 5.79 7.03 18.81
N THR A 232 6.91 7.45 18.24
CA THR A 232 7.19 8.85 17.97
C THR A 232 7.83 8.98 16.58
N PRO A 233 7.69 10.12 15.87
CA PRO A 233 8.24 10.27 14.52
C PRO A 233 9.76 10.03 14.42
N GLU A 234 10.51 10.14 15.52
CA GLU A 234 11.96 9.86 15.59
C GLU A 234 12.29 8.41 15.20
N TRP A 235 11.35 7.47 15.34
CA TRP A 235 11.52 6.08 14.90
C TRP A 235 11.77 5.96 13.39
N THR A 236 11.52 7.02 12.63
CA THR A 236 11.70 7.07 11.18
C THR A 236 13.04 7.70 10.76
N ALA A 237 13.94 8.01 11.70
CA ALA A 237 15.24 8.60 11.40
C ALA A 237 16.14 7.63 10.60
N VAL A 238 16.76 8.13 9.52
CA VAL A 238 17.73 7.36 8.72
C VAL A 238 18.93 6.98 9.61
N GLY A 239 19.31 5.70 9.59
CA GLY A 239 20.43 5.17 10.40
C GLY A 239 20.11 4.91 11.88
N ALA A 240 18.92 5.25 12.36
CA ALA A 240 18.48 5.02 13.75
C ALA A 240 17.00 4.60 13.83
N TYR A 241 16.46 4.04 12.75
CA TYR A 241 15.05 3.70 12.66
C TYR A 241 14.68 2.55 13.60
N ARG A 242 13.42 2.51 14.06
CA ARG A 242 12.85 1.36 14.77
C ARG A 242 11.76 0.74 13.91
N HIS A 243 11.97 -0.51 13.51
CA HIS A 243 11.11 -1.22 12.57
C HIS A 243 10.67 -2.56 13.15
N TYR A 244 9.37 -2.86 13.06
CA TYR A 244 8.80 -4.15 13.42
C TYR A 244 8.82 -5.12 12.22
N GLU A 245 9.72 -6.11 12.23
CA GLU A 245 9.87 -7.10 11.15
C GLU A 245 8.70 -8.10 11.03
N GLY A 246 7.83 -8.19 12.04
CA GLY A 246 6.71 -9.14 12.05
C GLY A 246 5.45 -8.64 11.33
N TRP A 247 5.54 -7.58 10.53
CA TRP A 247 4.38 -6.97 9.86
C TRP A 247 3.73 -7.86 8.80
N ASN A 248 4.46 -8.82 8.25
CA ASN A 248 4.00 -9.70 7.16
C ASN A 248 3.32 -11.00 7.65
N ARG A 249 2.90 -11.05 8.93
CA ARG A 249 2.12 -12.17 9.48
C ARG A 249 0.68 -12.09 8.98
N TRP A 250 0.06 -13.26 8.82
CA TRP A 250 -1.34 -13.38 8.38
C TRP A 250 -1.90 -14.75 8.74
N GLU A 251 -3.23 -14.84 8.74
CA GLU A 251 -4.00 -16.07 8.93
C GLU A 251 -5.07 -16.18 7.83
N GLU A 252 -5.06 -17.29 7.07
CA GLU A 252 -6.02 -17.48 5.98
C GLU A 252 -7.45 -17.57 6.53
N GLY A 253 -8.37 -16.82 5.93
CA GLY A 253 -9.78 -16.79 6.32
C GLY A 253 -10.11 -15.78 7.44
N GLU A 254 -9.10 -15.18 8.09
CA GLU A 254 -9.32 -14.16 9.12
C GLU A 254 -10.12 -12.96 8.59
N GLY A 255 -9.91 -12.58 7.33
CA GLY A 255 -10.59 -11.46 6.68
C GLY A 255 -11.95 -11.79 6.05
N ASP A 256 -12.39 -13.05 6.05
CA ASP A 256 -13.55 -13.47 5.24
C ASP A 256 -14.87 -12.86 5.70
N SER A 257 -15.09 -12.80 7.03
CA SER A 257 -16.31 -12.24 7.60
C SER A 257 -16.45 -10.75 7.29
N ILE A 258 -15.39 -9.95 7.51
CA ILE A 258 -15.43 -8.52 7.23
C ILE A 258 -15.53 -8.26 5.71
N ALA A 259 -14.89 -9.07 4.87
CA ALA A 259 -15.04 -8.98 3.41
C ALA A 259 -16.49 -9.20 2.98
N ALA A 260 -17.16 -10.24 3.49
CA ALA A 260 -18.56 -10.52 3.16
C ALA A 260 -19.49 -9.38 3.60
N LYS A 261 -19.34 -8.88 4.83
CA LYS A 261 -20.11 -7.73 5.34
C LYS A 261 -19.88 -6.48 4.49
N ALA A 262 -18.62 -6.16 4.21
CA ALA A 262 -18.23 -4.98 3.46
C ALA A 262 -18.72 -5.01 2.02
N CYS A 263 -18.52 -6.12 1.30
CA CYS A 263 -19.00 -6.27 -0.07
C CYS A 263 -20.53 -6.22 -0.17
N ALA A 264 -21.25 -6.74 0.84
CA ALA A 264 -22.71 -6.64 0.88
C ALA A 264 -23.21 -5.21 1.15
N ALA A 265 -22.51 -4.45 2.00
CA ALA A 265 -22.91 -3.09 2.40
C ALA A 265 -22.50 -2.01 1.39
N ILE A 266 -21.29 -2.12 0.83
CA ILE A 266 -20.68 -1.10 -0.04
C ILE A 266 -20.86 -1.43 -1.53
N GLY A 267 -20.76 -2.71 -1.89
CA GLY A 267 -20.74 -3.14 -3.29
C GLY A 267 -19.37 -2.98 -3.96
N PRO A 268 -19.31 -3.09 -5.31
CA PRO A 268 -18.07 -3.06 -6.06
C PRO A 268 -17.45 -1.66 -6.13
N SER A 269 -16.13 -1.59 -6.34
CA SER A 269 -15.41 -0.31 -6.44
C SER A 269 -15.88 0.53 -7.63
N PRO A 270 -16.13 1.84 -7.45
CA PRO A 270 -16.48 2.76 -8.54
C PRO A 270 -15.31 2.99 -9.51
N SER A 271 -14.08 2.76 -9.04
CA SER A 271 -12.83 2.90 -9.82
C SER A 271 -12.59 1.74 -10.78
N ARG A 272 -13.50 0.76 -10.83
CA ARG A 272 -13.46 -0.30 -11.86
C ARG A 272 -13.43 0.35 -13.25
N PRO A 273 -12.45 0.02 -14.11
CA PRO A 273 -12.50 0.41 -15.50
C PRO A 273 -13.85 -0.08 -16.04
N ARG A 274 -14.70 0.84 -16.52
CA ARG A 274 -15.92 0.45 -17.20
C ARG A 274 -15.48 -0.42 -18.36
N LEU A 275 -15.75 -1.72 -18.30
CA LEU A 275 -15.64 -2.58 -19.46
C LEU A 275 -16.41 -1.87 -20.57
N ARG A 276 -15.70 -1.40 -21.59
CA ARG A 276 -16.35 -1.07 -22.85
C ARG A 276 -16.84 -2.41 -23.37
N LEU A 277 -18.01 -2.84 -22.91
CA LEU A 277 -18.80 -3.87 -23.56
C LEU A 277 -18.86 -3.42 -25.02
N ARG A 278 -18.15 -4.13 -25.89
CA ARG A 278 -18.28 -3.93 -27.33
C ARG A 278 -19.77 -4.08 -27.62
N ARG A 279 -20.45 -2.95 -27.90
CA ARG A 279 -21.88 -2.94 -28.27
C ARG A 279 -22.13 -3.70 -29.58
N HIS A 280 -21.09 -4.01 -30.33
CA HIS A 280 -21.14 -4.72 -31.60
C HIS A 280 -20.14 -5.89 -31.63
N ARG A 281 -20.56 -7.00 -32.22
CA ARG A 281 -19.68 -8.14 -32.53
C ARG A 281 -18.48 -7.66 -33.39
N PRO A 282 -17.31 -8.33 -33.33
CA PRO A 282 -16.21 -8.06 -34.25
C PRO A 282 -16.72 -8.11 -35.70
N LEU A 283 -16.29 -7.18 -36.56
CA LEU A 283 -16.72 -7.15 -37.96
C LEU A 283 -16.45 -8.48 -38.70
N GLY A 284 -15.49 -9.29 -38.25
CA GLY A 284 -15.20 -10.63 -38.81
C GLY A 284 -16.19 -11.73 -38.42
N GLU A 285 -17.20 -11.44 -37.60
CA GLU A 285 -18.32 -12.34 -37.27
C GLU A 285 -19.68 -11.77 -37.72
N GLN A 286 -19.66 -10.73 -38.55
CA GLN A 286 -20.82 -10.18 -39.23
C GLN A 286 -20.64 -10.37 -40.75
N ILE A 287 -20.88 -11.61 -41.17
CA ILE A 287 -20.96 -12.10 -42.58
C ILE A 287 -19.62 -12.23 -43.29
#